data_AF-A0A5C6D913-F1
#
_entry.id   AF-A0A5C6D913-F1
#
_cell.length_a   1.000
_cell.length_b   1.000
_cell.length_c   1.000
_cell.angle_alpha   90.00
_cell.angle_beta   90.00
_cell.angle_gamma   90.00
#
_symmetry.space_group_name_H-M   'P 1'
#
loop_
_entity.id
_entity.type
_entity.pdbx_description
1 polymer ?
#
loop_
_entity_poly.entity_id
_entity_poly.type
_entity_poly.pdbx_seq_one_letter_code
_entity_poly.pdbx_strand_id
1 'polypeptide(L)'
;MATHEDKYNDPRATITGRGILIGVLVVALAMVGAYFSITQRKTRLVETRAFWGDDVITALQLGERVEVERLDIEPSESEEILRTVELTAMPGLGLLRHLLLESGSYDWTTSAKEPIESRWTSDPANGGGDSLQPIRLRFTDPTAKRFETVEFDINLANGWIGDSAQTKSVRLDGHHAPKLRNFFNTVIHSEQKRYDFRE
;
A
#
# COMPACT_ATOMS: atom_id res chain seq x y z
N MET A 1 -35.38 48.92 -28.54
CA MET A 1 -34.79 47.68 -27.99
C MET A 1 -33.67 47.28 -28.94
N ALA A 2 -32.43 47.62 -28.63
CA ALA A 2 -31.27 47.22 -29.43
C ALA A 2 -30.72 45.92 -28.82
N THR A 3 -30.87 44.83 -29.55
CA THR A 3 -30.32 43.52 -29.25
C THR A 3 -28.81 43.58 -29.37
N HIS A 4 -28.10 43.30 -28.28
CA HIS A 4 -26.65 43.14 -28.23
C HIS A 4 -26.24 41.87 -29.00
N GLU A 5 -26.09 41.95 -30.32
CA GLU A 5 -25.57 40.84 -31.16
C GLU A 5 -24.06 40.98 -31.48
N ASP A 6 -23.43 42.10 -31.15
CA ASP A 6 -22.08 42.43 -31.66
C ASP A 6 -20.91 41.83 -30.88
N LYS A 7 -21.13 41.06 -29.80
CA LYS A 7 -20.01 40.53 -29.00
C LYS A 7 -19.36 39.26 -29.57
N TYR A 8 -20.05 38.54 -30.46
CA TYR A 8 -19.57 37.28 -31.03
C TYR A 8 -19.02 37.39 -32.46
N ASN A 9 -19.02 38.60 -33.04
CA ASN A 9 -18.69 38.82 -34.43
C ASN A 9 -17.48 39.76 -34.56
N ASP A 10 -16.33 39.37 -33.98
CA ASP A 10 -15.05 40.03 -34.28
C ASP A 10 -14.50 39.49 -35.61
N PRO A 11 -14.48 40.29 -36.69
CA PRO A 11 -14.05 39.84 -38.03
C PRO A 11 -12.57 39.46 -38.11
N ARG A 12 -11.79 39.61 -37.03
CA ARG A 12 -10.38 39.20 -36.97
C ARG A 12 -10.20 37.73 -36.62
N ALA A 13 -11.20 37.09 -36.04
CA ALA A 13 -11.18 35.66 -35.73
C ALA A 13 -11.56 34.84 -36.97
N THR A 14 -10.72 34.83 -38.00
CA THR A 14 -10.90 33.93 -39.14
C THR A 14 -10.54 32.51 -38.70
N ILE A 15 -11.55 31.66 -38.52
CA ILE A 15 -11.38 30.23 -38.28
C ILE A 15 -10.73 29.63 -39.54
N THR A 16 -9.41 29.63 -39.56
CA THR A 16 -8.62 29.03 -40.63
C THR A 16 -8.67 27.51 -40.45
N GLY A 17 -8.72 26.75 -41.56
CA GLY A 17 -8.77 25.28 -41.49
C GLY A 17 -7.65 24.65 -40.65
N ARG A 18 -6.50 25.34 -40.53
CA ARG A 18 -5.40 25.01 -39.62
C ARG A 18 -5.78 25.12 -38.13
N GLY A 19 -6.56 26.14 -37.74
CA GLY A 19 -7.05 26.32 -36.37
C GLY A 19 -8.04 25.22 -35.95
N ILE A 20 -8.92 24.79 -36.86
CA ILE A 20 -9.79 23.63 -36.64
C ILE A 20 -8.96 22.37 -36.46
N LEU A 21 -7.94 22.17 -37.31
CA LEU A 21 -7.07 21.00 -37.25
C LEU A 21 -6.29 20.92 -35.94
N ILE A 22 -5.75 22.04 -35.45
CA ILE A 22 -5.11 22.13 -34.13
C ILE A 22 -6.12 21.82 -33.03
N GLY A 23 -7.34 22.37 -33.10
CA GLY A 23 -8.40 22.07 -32.12
C GLY A 23 -8.74 20.58 -32.05
N VAL A 24 -8.91 19.92 -33.21
CA VAL A 24 -9.15 18.48 -33.30
C VAL A 24 -7.98 17.68 -32.75
N LEU A 25 -6.74 18.07 -33.06
CA LEU A 25 -5.53 17.41 -32.56
C LEU A 25 -5.45 17.46 -31.03
N VAL A 26 -5.71 18.62 -30.41
CA VAL A 26 -5.70 18.78 -28.96
C VAL A 26 -6.76 17.90 -28.29
N VAL A 27 -7.98 17.85 -28.84
CA VAL A 27 -9.05 16.99 -28.32
C VAL A 27 -8.68 15.51 -28.46
N ALA A 28 -8.12 15.09 -29.59
CA ALA A 28 -7.67 13.71 -29.80
C ALA A 28 -6.57 13.32 -28.80
N LEU A 29 -5.57 14.20 -28.59
CA LEU A 29 -4.52 13.98 -27.59
C LEU A 29 -5.08 13.91 -26.16
N ALA A 30 -6.06 14.76 -25.82
CA ALA A 30 -6.71 14.71 -24.51
C ALA A 30 -7.46 13.40 -24.29
N MET A 31 -8.18 12.89 -25.30
CA MET A 31 -8.86 11.59 -25.23
C MET A 31 -7.86 10.44 -25.06
N VAL A 32 -6.77 10.43 -25.83
CA VAL A 32 -5.70 9.42 -25.71
C VAL A 32 -5.07 9.49 -24.32
N GLY A 33 -4.74 10.69 -23.83
CA GLY A 33 -4.19 10.90 -22.51
C GLY A 33 -5.11 10.40 -21.39
N ALA A 34 -6.41 10.69 -21.49
CA ALA A 34 -7.41 10.19 -20.55
C ALA A 34 -7.53 8.66 -20.58
N TYR A 35 -7.53 8.06 -21.78
CA TYR A 35 -7.56 6.61 -21.95
C TYR A 35 -6.34 5.95 -21.30
N PHE A 36 -5.13 6.43 -21.60
CA PHE A 36 -3.90 5.93 -20.99
C PHE A 36 -3.89 6.10 -19.46
N SER A 37 -4.36 7.24 -18.96
CA SER A 37 -4.49 7.52 -17.52
C SER A 37 -5.40 6.52 -16.81
N ILE A 38 -6.56 6.22 -17.39
CA ILE A 38 -7.53 5.27 -16.82
C ILE A 38 -6.98 3.84 -16.86
N THR A 39 -6.33 3.47 -17.96
CA THR A 39 -5.85 2.10 -18.14
C THR A 39 -4.72 1.79 -17.16
N GLN A 40 -3.77 2.73 -16.98
CA GLN A 40 -2.75 2.59 -15.94
C GLN A 40 -3.33 2.52 -14.52
N ARG A 41 -4.41 3.23 -14.21
CA ARG A 41 -5.05 3.11 -12.88
C ARG A 41 -5.72 1.76 -12.68
N LYS A 42 -6.38 1.22 -13.71
CA LYS A 42 -7.06 -0.08 -13.62
C LYS A 42 -6.06 -1.23 -13.47
N THR A 43 -4.95 -1.23 -14.20
CA THR A 43 -3.92 -2.27 -14.07
C THR A 43 -3.32 -2.31 -12.66
N ARG A 44 -3.18 -1.16 -12.00
CA ARG A 44 -2.59 -1.05 -10.66
C ARG A 44 -3.35 -1.72 -9.52
N LEU A 45 -4.65 -2.00 -9.68
CA LEU A 45 -5.40 -2.77 -8.68
C LEU A 45 -5.58 -4.22 -9.10
N VAL A 46 -5.49 -4.51 -10.41
CA VAL A 46 -5.66 -5.86 -10.94
C VAL A 46 -4.53 -6.78 -10.49
N GLU A 47 -3.28 -6.31 -10.49
CA GLU A 47 -2.11 -7.12 -10.12
C GLU A 47 -2.09 -7.44 -8.62
N THR A 48 -2.27 -6.42 -7.76
CA THR A 48 -2.39 -6.59 -6.31
C THR A 48 -3.55 -7.50 -5.94
N ARG A 49 -4.72 -7.33 -6.58
CA ARG A 49 -5.88 -8.20 -6.38
C ARG A 49 -5.63 -9.62 -6.86
N ALA A 50 -5.00 -9.80 -8.01
CA ALA A 50 -4.70 -11.13 -8.55
C ALA A 50 -3.72 -11.89 -7.65
N PHE A 51 -2.71 -11.19 -7.10
CA PHE A 51 -1.75 -11.80 -6.19
C PHE A 51 -2.37 -12.13 -4.84
N TRP A 52 -3.03 -11.16 -4.18
CA TRP A 52 -3.52 -11.33 -2.82
C TRP A 52 -4.86 -12.05 -2.71
N GLY A 53 -5.76 -11.84 -3.67
CA GLY A 53 -7.15 -12.31 -3.64
C GLY A 53 -8.12 -11.24 -3.13
N ASP A 54 -9.40 -11.38 -3.46
CA ASP A 54 -10.43 -10.39 -3.13
C ASP A 54 -10.66 -10.24 -1.62
N ASP A 55 -10.52 -11.30 -0.84
CA ASP A 55 -10.70 -11.26 0.61
C ASP A 55 -9.65 -10.38 1.29
N VAL A 56 -8.39 -10.50 0.88
CA VAL A 56 -7.30 -9.66 1.39
C VAL A 56 -7.48 -8.20 0.99
N ILE A 57 -7.87 -7.93 -0.25
CA ILE A 57 -8.17 -6.56 -0.71
C ILE A 57 -9.31 -5.96 0.11
N THR A 58 -10.36 -6.75 0.36
CA THR A 58 -11.51 -6.33 1.17
C THR A 58 -11.09 -6.04 2.61
N ALA A 59 -10.27 -6.90 3.21
CA ALA A 59 -9.74 -6.72 4.56
C ALA A 59 -8.89 -5.43 4.68
N LEU A 60 -8.02 -5.17 3.69
CA LEU A 60 -7.20 -3.96 3.65
C LEU A 60 -8.04 -2.68 3.52
N GLN A 61 -9.17 -2.74 2.79
CA GLN A 61 -10.06 -1.60 2.58
C GLN A 61 -11.02 -1.35 3.74
N LEU A 62 -11.59 -2.42 4.32
CA LEU A 62 -12.71 -2.35 5.24
C LEU A 62 -12.37 -2.72 6.68
N GLY A 63 -11.16 -3.25 6.93
CA GLY A 63 -10.78 -3.74 8.23
C GLY A 63 -10.90 -2.67 9.31
N GLU A 64 -11.61 -3.02 10.36
CA GLU A 64 -11.87 -2.12 11.47
C GLU A 64 -10.63 -2.05 12.36
N ARG A 65 -10.09 -3.22 12.72
CA ARG A 65 -8.96 -3.36 13.64
C ARG A 65 -7.74 -3.90 12.92
N VAL A 66 -6.60 -3.28 13.20
CA VAL A 66 -5.30 -3.66 12.63
C VAL A 66 -4.31 -3.84 13.75
N GLU A 67 -3.61 -4.97 13.74
CA GLU A 67 -2.63 -5.32 14.75
C GLU A 67 -1.32 -5.71 14.09
N VAL A 68 -0.22 -5.41 14.78
CA VAL A 68 1.11 -5.92 14.49
C VAL A 68 1.46 -6.93 15.54
N GLU A 69 1.78 -8.15 15.12
CA GLU A 69 2.38 -9.16 15.97
C GLU A 69 3.86 -9.31 15.61
N ARG A 70 4.70 -9.32 16.63
CA ARG A 70 6.13 -9.60 16.48
C ARG A 70 6.35 -11.12 16.40
N LEU A 71 6.99 -11.57 15.33
CA LEU A 71 7.28 -12.99 15.10
C LEU A 71 8.67 -13.41 15.62
N ASP A 72 9.49 -12.47 16.08
CA ASP A 72 10.83 -12.71 16.62
C ASP A 72 10.85 -13.06 18.12
N ILE A 73 9.73 -12.88 18.83
CA ILE A 73 9.61 -13.18 20.26
C ILE A 73 8.86 -14.49 20.43
N GLU A 74 9.45 -15.45 21.15
CA GLU A 74 8.76 -16.68 21.56
C GLU A 74 7.61 -16.36 22.53
N PRO A 75 6.45 -17.03 22.41
CA PRO A 75 5.29 -16.74 23.23
C PRO A 75 5.57 -17.10 24.70
N SER A 76 5.79 -16.09 25.54
CA SER A 76 5.74 -16.21 26.99
C SER A 76 4.50 -15.47 27.52
N GLU A 77 3.81 -16.05 28.51
CA GLU A 77 2.55 -15.51 29.06
C GLU A 77 2.70 -14.08 29.63
N SER A 78 3.93 -13.67 29.96
CA SER A 78 4.23 -12.34 30.53
C SER A 78 4.47 -11.25 29.47
N GLU A 79 4.70 -11.61 28.20
CA GLU A 79 5.11 -10.66 27.14
C GLU A 79 4.09 -10.53 26.00
N GLU A 80 2.90 -11.11 26.12
CA GLU A 80 1.87 -11.06 25.07
C GLU A 80 1.48 -9.62 24.69
N ILE A 81 1.54 -8.70 25.67
CA ILE A 81 1.28 -7.26 25.52
C ILE A 81 2.38 -6.57 24.70
N LEU A 82 3.65 -7.01 24.81
CA LEU A 82 4.76 -6.49 24.01
C LEU A 82 4.79 -7.09 22.60
N ARG A 83 4.19 -8.28 22.44
CA ARG A 83 4.15 -9.01 21.17
C ARG A 83 3.13 -8.45 20.20
N THR A 84 1.95 -8.03 20.70
CA THR A 84 0.87 -7.53 19.86
C THR A 84 0.62 -6.04 20.10
N VAL A 85 0.85 -5.24 19.07
CA VAL A 85 0.61 -3.80 19.08
C VAL A 85 -0.64 -3.49 18.27
N GLU A 86 -1.64 -2.86 18.88
CA GLU A 86 -2.83 -2.39 18.17
C GLU A 86 -2.53 -1.11 17.40
N LEU A 87 -2.69 -1.15 16.07
CA LEU A 87 -2.44 -0.03 15.18
C LEU A 87 -3.67 0.80 14.86
N THR A 88 -4.87 0.34 15.20
CA THR A 88 -6.16 0.89 14.72
C THR A 88 -6.25 2.42 14.84
N ALA A 89 -5.79 2.99 15.96
CA ALA A 89 -5.84 4.42 16.25
C ALA A 89 -4.54 5.16 15.91
N MET A 90 -3.54 4.49 15.34
CA MET A 90 -2.23 5.10 15.09
C MET A 90 -2.22 5.98 13.85
N PRO A 91 -1.51 7.13 13.91
CA PRO A 91 -1.34 7.98 12.74
C PRO A 91 -0.55 7.22 11.65
N GLY A 92 -0.96 7.38 10.39
CA GLY A 92 -0.26 6.75 9.24
C GLY A 92 -0.85 5.41 8.79
N LEU A 93 -1.84 4.85 9.48
CA LEU A 93 -2.49 3.59 9.07
C LEU A 93 -3.17 3.70 7.69
N GLY A 94 -3.73 4.86 7.34
CA GLY A 94 -4.25 5.10 5.99
C GLY A 94 -3.17 5.00 4.91
N LEU A 95 -1.95 5.45 5.21
CA LEU A 95 -0.80 5.34 4.30
C LEU A 95 -0.33 3.89 4.18
N LEU A 96 -0.32 3.14 5.29
CA LEU A 96 -0.02 1.71 5.31
C LEU A 96 -1.00 0.95 4.39
N ARG A 97 -2.31 1.17 4.56
CA ARG A 97 -3.34 0.56 3.72
C ARG A 97 -3.17 0.92 2.25
N HIS A 98 -2.91 2.19 1.96
CA HIS A 98 -2.70 2.63 0.60
C HIS A 98 -1.50 1.94 -0.05
N LEU A 99 -0.36 1.89 0.68
CA LEU A 99 0.85 1.22 0.22
C LEU A 99 0.58 -0.25 -0.10
N LEU A 100 -0.13 -0.97 0.78
CA LEU A 100 -0.44 -2.38 0.57
C LEU A 100 -1.47 -2.65 -0.54
N LEU A 101 -2.29 -1.65 -0.89
CA LEU A 101 -3.25 -1.76 -1.99
C LEU A 101 -2.65 -1.35 -3.34
N GLU A 102 -1.63 -0.49 -3.33
CA GLU A 102 -1.03 0.06 -4.54
C GLU A 102 -0.07 -0.94 -5.19
N SER A 103 -0.28 -1.29 -6.47
CA SER A 103 0.64 -2.22 -7.14
C SER A 103 2.06 -1.68 -7.30
N GLY A 104 2.24 -0.36 -7.39
CA GLY A 104 3.55 0.27 -7.49
C GLY A 104 4.41 0.11 -6.23
N SER A 105 3.84 -0.37 -5.13
CA SER A 105 4.57 -0.66 -3.89
C SER A 105 5.35 -1.96 -3.95
N TYR A 106 5.10 -2.81 -4.95
CA TYR A 106 5.64 -4.15 -5.08
C TYR A 106 6.54 -4.25 -6.30
N ASP A 107 7.62 -5.02 -6.18
CA ASP A 107 8.42 -5.48 -7.30
C ASP A 107 7.86 -6.83 -7.80
N TRP A 108 6.91 -6.76 -8.73
CA TRP A 108 6.22 -7.93 -9.26
C TRP A 108 7.14 -8.92 -10.00
N THR A 109 8.33 -8.48 -10.43
CA THR A 109 9.33 -9.37 -11.04
C THR A 109 9.87 -10.40 -10.04
N THR A 110 9.70 -10.12 -8.74
CA THR A 110 10.13 -10.98 -7.63
C THR A 110 9.00 -11.87 -7.08
N SER A 111 7.80 -11.80 -7.66
CA SER A 111 6.66 -12.60 -7.20
C SER A 111 6.97 -14.10 -7.32
N ALA A 112 6.90 -14.80 -6.19
CA ALA A 112 7.22 -16.22 -6.10
C ALA A 112 6.14 -16.97 -5.32
N LYS A 113 5.97 -18.25 -5.65
CA LYS A 113 5.16 -19.21 -4.86
C LYS A 113 5.95 -19.80 -3.69
N GLU A 114 7.02 -19.11 -3.28
CA GLU A 114 7.88 -19.55 -2.19
C GLU A 114 7.41 -18.89 -0.88
N PRO A 115 7.44 -19.65 0.23
CA PRO A 115 7.21 -19.13 1.57
C PRO A 115 8.10 -17.92 1.89
N ILE A 116 7.56 -16.91 2.57
CA ILE A 116 8.36 -15.80 3.07
C ILE A 116 9.34 -16.25 4.16
N GLU A 117 9.03 -17.30 4.90
CA GLU A 117 9.92 -17.92 5.89
C GLU A 117 11.30 -18.27 5.34
N SER A 118 11.36 -18.77 4.11
CA SER A 118 12.64 -19.06 3.43
C SER A 118 13.51 -17.81 3.23
N ARG A 119 12.89 -16.63 3.29
CA ARG A 119 13.48 -15.30 3.12
C ARG A 119 13.65 -14.55 4.44
N TRP A 120 13.48 -15.23 5.58
CA TRP A 120 13.79 -14.67 6.91
C TRP A 120 15.29 -14.62 7.20
N THR A 121 16.12 -15.08 6.28
CA THR A 121 17.57 -15.00 6.41
C THR A 121 18.02 -13.55 6.48
N SER A 122 18.67 -13.21 7.60
CA SER A 122 19.35 -11.96 7.81
C SER A 122 20.46 -11.82 6.78
N ASP A 123 20.25 -11.03 5.72
CA ASP A 123 21.31 -10.64 4.81
C ASP A 123 22.29 -9.73 5.60
N PRO A 124 23.51 -10.19 5.93
CA PRO A 124 24.44 -9.44 6.77
C PRO A 124 25.02 -8.21 6.07
N ALA A 125 24.73 -8.02 4.78
CA ALA A 125 25.30 -6.93 3.97
C ALA A 125 24.75 -5.52 4.32
N ASN A 126 23.60 -5.42 4.99
CA ASN A 126 23.04 -4.14 5.45
C ASN A 126 23.19 -3.99 6.97
N GLY A 127 24.43 -4.13 7.43
CA GLY A 127 24.84 -4.06 8.82
C GLY A 127 24.37 -2.79 9.54
N GLY A 128 23.59 -3.01 10.60
CA GLY A 128 23.16 -2.00 11.54
C GLY A 128 22.47 -2.63 12.75
N GLY A 129 23.20 -3.48 13.48
CA GLY A 129 23.15 -3.76 14.93
C GLY A 129 21.84 -3.96 15.71
N ASP A 130 20.66 -3.73 15.16
CA ASP A 130 19.39 -3.81 15.90
C ASP A 130 18.39 -4.59 15.05
N SER A 131 18.02 -5.75 15.58
CA SER A 131 17.37 -6.88 14.92
C SER A 131 16.24 -6.49 13.96
N LEU A 132 16.30 -7.04 12.74
CA LEU A 132 15.30 -6.87 11.69
C LEU A 132 14.18 -7.89 11.93
N GLN A 133 13.11 -7.43 12.56
CA GLN A 133 12.08 -8.31 13.09
C GLN A 133 11.07 -8.65 11.98
N PRO A 134 10.83 -9.93 11.69
CA PRO A 134 9.64 -10.32 10.98
C PRO A 134 8.41 -9.92 11.83
N ILE A 135 7.45 -9.29 11.19
CA ILE A 135 6.18 -8.92 11.81
C ILE A 135 5.05 -9.56 11.04
N ARG A 136 3.95 -9.83 11.74
CA ARG A 136 2.67 -10.23 11.15
C ARG A 136 1.70 -9.09 11.29
N LEU A 137 1.06 -8.72 10.19
CA LEU A 137 -0.06 -7.80 10.22
C LEU A 137 -1.36 -8.60 10.20
N ARG A 138 -2.25 -8.27 11.14
CA ARG A 138 -3.55 -8.91 11.27
C ARG A 138 -4.67 -7.88 11.10
N PHE A 139 -5.58 -8.16 10.17
CA PHE A 139 -6.75 -7.34 9.88
C PHE A 139 -8.00 -8.09 10.32
N THR A 140 -8.81 -7.45 11.16
CA THR A 140 -10.07 -8.02 11.67
C THR A 140 -11.21 -7.02 11.55
N ASP A 141 -12.43 -7.56 11.49
CA ASP A 141 -13.69 -6.80 11.45
C ASP A 141 -14.65 -7.34 12.51
N PRO A 142 -14.34 -7.11 13.81
CA PRO A 142 -15.07 -7.74 14.91
C PRO A 142 -16.56 -7.36 14.93
N THR A 143 -16.89 -6.15 14.49
CA THR A 143 -18.26 -5.63 14.51
C THR A 143 -19.09 -6.15 13.34
N ALA A 144 -18.63 -5.92 12.11
CA ALA A 144 -19.45 -6.18 10.92
C ALA A 144 -19.19 -7.55 10.26
N LYS A 145 -18.08 -8.23 10.61
CA LYS A 145 -17.72 -9.59 10.14
C LYS A 145 -17.84 -9.76 8.61
N ARG A 146 -17.43 -8.74 7.85
CA ARG A 146 -17.56 -8.72 6.38
C ARG A 146 -16.54 -9.62 5.68
N PHE A 147 -15.45 -9.98 6.36
CA PHE A 147 -14.38 -10.82 5.85
C PHE A 147 -13.75 -11.62 7.01
N GLU A 148 -13.09 -12.74 6.71
CA GLU A 148 -12.36 -13.54 7.70
C GLU A 148 -11.06 -12.86 8.14
N THR A 149 -10.48 -13.24 9.27
CA THR A 149 -9.20 -12.68 9.71
C THR A 149 -8.14 -12.86 8.62
N VAL A 150 -7.57 -11.75 8.15
CA VAL A 150 -6.51 -11.75 7.15
C VAL A 150 -5.18 -11.43 7.81
N GLU A 151 -4.20 -12.28 7.53
CA GLU A 151 -2.86 -12.18 8.08
C GLU A 151 -1.81 -12.26 6.98
N PHE A 152 -0.77 -11.44 7.11
CA PHE A 152 0.38 -11.50 6.23
C PHE A 152 1.64 -11.09 6.97
N ASP A 153 2.73 -11.72 6.58
CA ASP A 153 4.02 -11.60 7.24
C ASP A 153 4.91 -10.67 6.42
N ILE A 154 5.66 -9.83 7.12
CA ILE A 154 6.54 -8.84 6.52
C ILE A 154 7.91 -8.98 7.15
N ASN A 155 8.91 -9.21 6.32
CA ASN A 155 10.30 -9.11 6.71
C ASN A 155 10.80 -7.67 6.46
N LEU A 156 10.90 -6.89 7.53
CA LEU A 156 11.34 -5.49 7.48
C LEU A 156 12.82 -5.34 7.08
N ALA A 157 13.63 -6.41 7.16
CA ALA A 157 15.03 -6.44 6.73
C ALA A 157 15.19 -6.10 5.26
N ASN A 158 14.50 -6.89 4.46
CA ASN A 158 14.73 -7.06 3.04
C ASN A 158 13.50 -6.67 2.21
N GLY A 159 12.42 -6.29 2.89
CA GLY A 159 11.19 -5.77 2.30
C GLY A 159 10.31 -6.86 1.71
N TRP A 160 10.51 -8.13 2.09
CA TRP A 160 9.62 -9.20 1.62
C TRP A 160 8.30 -9.17 2.38
N ILE A 161 7.21 -9.43 1.67
CA ILE A 161 5.87 -9.57 2.21
C ILE A 161 5.21 -10.80 1.60
N GLY A 162 4.53 -11.58 2.43
CA GLY A 162 3.92 -12.84 2.02
C GLY A 162 2.67 -13.14 2.84
N ASP A 163 1.86 -14.09 2.38
CA ASP A 163 0.71 -14.52 3.16
C ASP A 163 1.15 -15.31 4.40
N SER A 164 0.38 -15.21 5.50
CA SER A 164 0.70 -15.97 6.71
C SER A 164 0.60 -17.49 6.52
N ALA A 165 -0.13 -17.93 5.49
CA ALA A 165 -0.22 -19.33 5.07
C ALA A 165 1.05 -19.82 4.34
N GLN A 166 2.06 -18.98 4.19
CA GLN A 166 3.38 -19.34 3.66
C GLN A 166 3.33 -19.90 2.21
N THR A 167 2.41 -19.42 1.38
CA THR A 167 2.22 -19.97 0.02
C THR A 167 2.82 -19.07 -1.07
N LYS A 168 2.94 -17.77 -0.82
CA LYS A 168 3.38 -16.80 -1.80
C LYS A 168 4.07 -15.62 -1.13
N SER A 169 5.04 -15.06 -1.83
CA SER A 169 5.74 -13.88 -1.37
C SER A 169 6.12 -12.97 -2.54
N VAL A 170 6.24 -11.69 -2.25
CA VAL A 170 6.66 -10.66 -3.18
C VAL A 170 7.50 -9.64 -2.42
N ARG A 171 8.46 -9.02 -3.09
CA ARG A 171 9.25 -7.95 -2.49
C ARG A 171 8.57 -6.60 -2.65
N LEU A 172 8.66 -5.76 -1.64
CA LEU A 172 8.35 -4.34 -1.74
C LEU A 172 9.42 -3.63 -2.58
N ASP A 173 8.99 -2.64 -3.35
CA ASP A 173 9.89 -1.79 -4.11
C ASP A 173 10.86 -1.02 -3.19
N GLY A 174 12.04 -0.70 -3.73
CA GLY A 174 13.10 0.00 -3.01
C GLY A 174 12.70 1.36 -2.45
N HIS A 175 11.65 2.00 -3.00
CA HIS A 175 11.14 3.25 -2.47
C HIS A 175 10.23 3.07 -1.24
N HIS A 176 9.50 1.95 -1.15
CA HIS A 176 8.44 1.71 -0.18
C HIS A 176 8.91 0.90 1.03
N ALA A 177 9.78 -0.09 0.81
CA ALA A 177 10.38 -0.90 1.86
C ALA A 177 10.98 -0.09 3.04
N PRO A 178 11.83 0.95 2.81
CA PRO A 178 12.42 1.71 3.92
C PRO A 178 11.40 2.54 4.68
N LYS A 179 10.35 3.05 4.02
CA LYS A 179 9.28 3.82 4.67
C LYS A 179 8.48 2.94 5.62
N LEU A 180 8.16 1.73 5.17
CA LEU A 180 7.41 0.75 5.95
C LEU A 180 8.21 0.34 7.19
N ARG A 181 9.50 0.02 7.02
CA ARG A 181 10.41 -0.27 8.13
C ARG A 181 10.45 0.87 9.15
N ASN A 182 10.63 2.10 8.70
CA ASN A 182 10.69 3.26 9.60
C ASN A 182 9.37 3.48 10.36
N PHE A 183 8.23 3.27 9.69
CA PHE A 183 6.91 3.34 10.32
C PHE A 183 6.79 2.34 11.47
N PHE A 184 7.07 1.05 11.20
CA PHE A 184 6.97 0.02 12.24
C PHE A 184 7.99 0.20 13.35
N ASN A 185 9.24 0.56 13.04
CA ASN A 185 10.23 0.86 14.07
C ASN A 185 9.78 2.00 15.00
N THR A 186 9.16 3.04 14.45
CA THR A 186 8.65 4.16 15.24
C THR A 186 7.49 3.72 16.14
N VAL A 187 6.56 2.96 15.57
CA VAL A 187 5.37 2.48 16.27
C VAL A 187 5.75 1.53 17.41
N ILE A 188 6.51 0.48 17.12
CA ILE A 188 6.91 -0.54 18.09
C ILE A 188 7.71 0.10 19.22
N HIS A 189 8.68 0.97 18.89
CA HIS A 189 9.46 1.70 19.90
C HIS A 189 8.60 2.63 20.76
N SER A 190 7.59 3.27 20.18
CA SER A 190 6.71 4.17 20.92
C SER A 190 5.81 3.42 21.91
N GLU A 191 5.35 2.22 21.55
CA GLU A 191 4.53 1.38 22.42
C GLU A 191 5.37 0.70 23.51
N GLN A 192 6.58 0.25 23.19
CA GLN A 192 7.54 -0.23 24.20
C GLN A 192 7.79 0.83 25.27
N LYS A 193 8.09 2.07 24.88
CA LYS A 193 8.26 3.17 25.86
C LYS A 193 7.02 3.39 26.71
N ARG A 194 5.81 3.33 26.13
CA ARG A 194 4.56 3.49 26.89
C ARG A 194 4.36 2.39 27.92
N TYR A 195 4.81 1.17 27.61
CA TYR A 195 4.82 0.06 28.53
C TYR A 195 5.81 0.30 29.67
N ASP A 196 7.06 0.65 29.35
CA ASP A 196 8.13 0.90 30.35
C ASP A 196 7.78 2.03 31.34
N PHE A 197 6.95 3.00 30.95
CA PHE A 197 6.49 4.09 31.83
C PHE A 197 5.27 3.73 32.71
N ARG A 198 4.64 2.56 32.51
CA ARG A 198 3.51 2.10 33.34
C ARG A 198 3.94 1.21 34.51
N GLU A 199 5.14 0.62 34.44
CA GLU A 199 5.81 -0.05 35.57
C GLU A 199 6.59 0.94 36.43
#